data_AF-A0A931XT30-F1
#
_entry.id   AF-A0A931XT30-F1
#
_cell.length_a   1.000
_cell.length_b   1.000
_cell.length_c   1.000
_cell.angle_alpha   90.00
_cell.angle_beta   90.00
_cell.angle_gamma   90.00
#
_symmetry.space_group_name_H-M   'P 1'
#
loop_
_entity.id
_entity.type
_entity.pdbx_description
1 polymer ?
#
loop_
_entity_poly.entity_id
_entity_poly.type
_entity_poly.pdbx_seq_one_letter_code
_entity_poly.pdbx_strand_id
1 'polypeptide(L)'
;KQQLVGIRTAAAELRPLTKKIRTVGIGAYDETKVAQVYTKEDGWIEKLFVNYTGKLVEKGQPLFTFYSPELVSTQEEYLLAVHAKKTLGSSSLQEIRSGSASLLEAAHRRLKLWDISEEQIEELRRRGEPTRTLTLFSPLTGFVIKKDAFQGMKVMPDKELYTIADLSTVWVNADIYEFELPNVRLGQRAAISLSYFPGRNFSGRVAWISPVLDDKTRTAKVRIEFPNRDFSLKPEMYTNVEIEVDGGRKLAIPDEAVLDSGIRKVVFIDKGEGRYAPAEVRLGSKFDGYYEVLSGLSPGERIIASASFLLDSESRLKEAMGAMAGHAGMETGEGAAKMAAAETPREKKAGGLTLTLETQPAKPKAGEIQLRLRIQDGKGNPTPNAKVGFNSVMAMPGMAPVKAEGKRSQEGFYEAKVNLGMAGVWEISVTVQQPGQKEVREKFSLVVQ
;
A
#
# COMPACT_ATOMS: atom_id res chain seq x y z
N LYS A 1 44.57 16.75 -25.46
CA LYS A 1 43.24 17.23 -25.92
C LYS A 1 42.04 16.48 -25.27
N GLN A 2 42.22 15.63 -24.24
CA GLN A 2 41.11 14.95 -23.54
C GLN A 2 40.40 15.80 -22.46
N GLN A 3 40.98 16.93 -22.05
CA GLN A 3 40.47 17.77 -20.94
C GLN A 3 39.44 18.83 -21.34
N LEU A 4 39.08 18.98 -22.62
CA LEU A 4 38.19 20.05 -23.08
C LEU A 4 36.70 19.65 -23.15
N VAL A 5 36.37 18.39 -22.91
CA VAL A 5 34.98 17.89 -22.79
C VAL A 5 34.97 17.03 -21.55
N GLY A 6 34.14 17.34 -20.54
CA GLY A 6 34.10 16.67 -19.24
C GLY A 6 33.60 15.22 -19.28
N ILE A 7 34.24 14.36 -20.09
CA ILE A 7 33.89 12.95 -20.28
C ILE A 7 34.42 12.17 -19.09
N ARG A 8 33.50 11.69 -18.25
CA ARG A 8 33.73 10.71 -17.20
C ARG A 8 33.47 9.32 -17.77
N THR A 9 34.42 8.42 -17.58
CA THR A 9 34.25 7.00 -17.86
C THR A 9 34.01 6.24 -16.56
N ALA A 10 33.34 5.10 -16.67
CA ALA A 10 33.13 4.14 -15.59
C ALA A 10 33.46 2.73 -16.10
N ALA A 11 33.88 1.83 -15.23
CA ALA A 11 34.05 0.43 -15.59
C ALA A 11 32.78 -0.37 -15.29
N ALA A 12 32.46 -1.34 -16.14
CA ALA A 12 31.49 -2.37 -15.81
C ALA A 12 32.11 -3.29 -14.75
N GLU A 13 31.62 -3.21 -13.51
CA GLU A 13 32.26 -3.86 -12.36
C GLU A 13 31.30 -4.76 -11.59
N LEU A 14 31.85 -5.84 -11.02
CA LEU A 14 31.13 -6.70 -10.08
C LEU A 14 31.05 -6.01 -8.72
N ARG A 15 29.88 -5.47 -8.39
CA ARG A 15 29.67 -4.72 -7.14
C ARG A 15 28.42 -5.20 -6.39
N PRO A 16 28.42 -5.09 -5.06
CA PRO A 16 27.18 -5.28 -4.30
C PRO A 16 26.16 -4.21 -4.72
N LEU A 17 24.96 -4.66 -5.04
CA LEU A 17 23.84 -3.80 -5.38
C LEU A 17 22.83 -3.79 -4.26
N THR A 18 22.46 -2.60 -3.80
CA THR A 18 21.42 -2.40 -2.81
C THR A 18 20.48 -1.32 -3.30
N LYS A 19 19.20 -1.46 -2.99
CA LYS A 19 18.22 -0.39 -3.18
C LYS A 19 17.24 -0.36 -2.04
N LYS A 20 16.57 0.77 -1.88
CA LYS A 20 15.48 0.90 -0.91
C LYS A 20 14.16 1.01 -1.64
N ILE A 21 13.23 0.12 -1.30
CA ILE A 21 11.81 0.33 -1.64
C ILE A 21 11.26 1.29 -0.60
N ARG A 22 10.71 2.41 -1.07
CA ARG A 22 10.09 3.42 -0.21
C ARG A 22 8.60 3.42 -0.43
N THR A 23 7.85 3.24 0.65
CA THR A 23 6.39 3.28 0.61
C THR A 23 5.84 3.85 1.91
N VAL A 24 4.53 3.94 1.99
CA VAL A 24 3.80 4.26 3.21
C VAL A 24 3.24 2.98 3.82
N GLY A 25 3.10 2.98 5.14
CA GLY A 25 2.44 1.90 5.86
C GLY A 25 1.61 2.41 7.01
N ILE A 26 0.61 1.62 7.40
CA ILE A 26 -0.28 1.92 8.53
C ILE A 26 0.00 0.92 9.65
N GLY A 27 0.24 1.44 10.85
CA GLY A 27 0.37 0.63 12.05
C GLY A 27 -0.93 -0.12 12.35
N ALA A 28 -0.83 -1.38 12.74
CA ALA A 28 -1.97 -2.24 13.04
C ALA A 28 -1.65 -3.09 14.27
N TYR A 29 -2.70 -3.53 14.96
CA TYR A 29 -2.58 -4.51 16.02
C TYR A 29 -1.97 -5.80 15.49
N ASP A 30 -1.16 -6.46 16.33
CA ASP A 30 -0.87 -7.88 16.14
C ASP A 30 -2.15 -8.66 16.47
N GLU A 31 -2.87 -9.08 15.44
CA GLU A 31 -4.15 -9.80 15.56
C GLU A 31 -4.00 -11.08 16.40
N THR A 32 -2.79 -11.68 16.46
CA THR A 32 -2.53 -12.88 17.28
C THR A 32 -2.41 -12.58 18.77
N LYS A 33 -2.30 -11.29 19.13
CA LYS A 33 -2.19 -10.80 20.50
C LYS A 33 -3.35 -9.88 20.91
N VAL A 34 -4.50 -10.03 20.25
CA VAL A 34 -5.76 -9.41 20.63
C VAL A 34 -6.65 -10.44 21.28
N ALA A 35 -7.22 -10.11 22.44
CA ALA A 35 -8.22 -10.91 23.10
C ALA A 35 -9.51 -10.11 23.28
N GLN A 36 -10.63 -10.79 23.04
CA GLN A 36 -11.96 -10.27 23.27
C GLN A 36 -12.56 -10.96 24.50
N VAL A 37 -13.26 -10.20 25.33
CA VAL A 37 -13.86 -10.70 26.56
C VAL A 37 -15.38 -10.72 26.40
N TYR A 38 -15.94 -11.91 26.57
CA TYR A 38 -17.38 -12.22 26.54
C TYR A 38 -17.78 -12.94 27.83
N THR A 39 -19.07 -12.95 28.15
CA THR A 39 -19.62 -13.89 29.14
C THR A 39 -20.09 -15.17 28.46
N LYS A 40 -20.13 -16.29 29.19
CA LYS A 40 -20.66 -17.56 28.64
C LYS A 40 -22.16 -17.71 28.83
N GLU A 41 -22.71 -17.03 29.83
CA GLU A 41 -24.12 -17.00 30.17
C GLU A 41 -24.63 -15.56 30.21
N ASP A 42 -25.95 -15.38 30.23
CA ASP A 42 -26.56 -14.09 30.44
C ASP A 42 -26.54 -13.70 31.93
N GLY A 43 -26.49 -12.38 32.18
CA GLY A 43 -26.42 -11.88 33.54
C GLY A 43 -26.20 -10.38 33.60
N TRP A 44 -25.69 -9.91 34.73
CA TRP A 44 -25.50 -8.49 35.03
C TRP A 44 -24.09 -8.20 35.50
N ILE A 45 -23.52 -7.11 35.00
CA ILE A 45 -22.27 -6.56 35.53
C ILE A 45 -22.60 -5.83 36.83
N GLU A 46 -22.07 -6.26 37.96
CA GLU A 46 -22.34 -5.61 39.25
C GLU A 46 -21.29 -4.56 39.63
N LYS A 47 -20.00 -4.87 39.43
CA LYS A 47 -18.88 -3.96 39.74
C LYS A 47 -17.88 -3.92 38.60
N LEU A 48 -17.41 -2.73 38.24
CA LEU A 48 -16.44 -2.52 37.17
C LEU A 48 -15.08 -2.11 37.78
N PHE A 49 -14.03 -2.91 37.56
CA PHE A 49 -12.65 -2.58 38.02
C PHE A 49 -11.84 -1.85 36.93
N VAL A 50 -12.17 -2.10 35.66
CA VAL A 50 -11.54 -1.48 34.48
C VAL A 50 -12.60 -0.66 33.75
N ASN A 51 -12.63 0.65 34.01
CA ASN A 51 -13.75 1.53 33.66
C ASN A 51 -13.49 2.49 32.49
N TYR A 52 -12.30 2.50 31.89
CA TYR A 52 -11.98 3.34 30.72
C TYR A 52 -11.05 2.62 29.73
N THR A 53 -11.07 3.05 28.47
CA THR A 53 -10.17 2.57 27.41
C THR A 53 -8.78 3.20 27.53
N GLY A 54 -7.74 2.53 27.06
CA GLY A 54 -6.34 2.93 27.18
C GLY A 54 -5.68 2.53 28.51
N LYS A 55 -6.42 1.90 29.44
CA LYS A 55 -5.83 1.34 30.66
C LYS A 55 -4.99 0.11 30.31
N LEU A 56 -3.77 0.05 30.85
CA LEU A 56 -2.95 -1.17 30.83
C LEU A 56 -3.47 -2.14 31.89
N VAL A 57 -3.66 -3.39 31.51
CA VAL A 57 -4.07 -4.48 32.40
C VAL A 57 -3.10 -5.64 32.30
N GLU A 58 -2.90 -6.35 33.41
CA GLU A 58 -2.10 -7.57 33.47
C GLU A 58 -2.98 -8.82 33.27
N LYS A 59 -2.42 -9.90 32.74
CA LYS A 59 -3.10 -11.19 32.70
C LYS A 59 -3.50 -11.61 34.12
N GLY A 60 -4.76 -12.00 34.29
CA GLY A 60 -5.31 -12.34 35.61
C GLY A 60 -5.78 -11.14 36.43
N GLN A 61 -5.66 -9.90 35.92
CA GLN A 61 -6.19 -8.73 36.61
C GLN A 61 -7.73 -8.70 36.56
N PRO A 62 -8.43 -8.39 37.66
CA PRO A 62 -9.89 -8.24 37.67
C PRO A 62 -10.37 -7.18 36.67
N LEU A 63 -11.33 -7.54 35.82
CA LEU A 63 -11.99 -6.61 34.90
C LEU A 63 -13.32 -6.12 35.47
N PHE A 64 -14.19 -7.06 35.85
CA PHE A 64 -15.51 -6.79 36.44
C PHE A 64 -16.04 -7.99 37.22
N THR A 65 -17.07 -7.76 38.04
CA THR A 65 -17.88 -8.83 38.63
C THR A 65 -19.17 -9.03 37.85
N PHE A 66 -19.56 -10.30 37.73
CA PHE A 66 -20.70 -10.77 36.94
C PHE A 66 -21.63 -11.61 37.82
N TYR A 67 -22.90 -11.26 37.82
CA TYR A 67 -23.99 -12.01 38.45
C TYR A 67 -24.78 -12.75 37.36
N SER A 68 -25.01 -14.04 37.54
CA SER A 68 -25.97 -14.80 36.75
C SER A 68 -26.71 -15.79 37.65
N PRO A 69 -28.04 -15.89 37.57
CA PRO A 69 -28.80 -16.90 38.31
C PRO A 69 -28.31 -18.32 38.04
N GLU A 70 -28.05 -18.65 36.77
CA GLU A 70 -27.62 -19.96 36.32
C GLU A 70 -26.22 -20.34 36.87
N LEU A 71 -25.37 -19.32 37.05
CA LEU A 71 -24.09 -19.43 37.71
C LEU A 71 -24.19 -19.77 39.20
N VAL A 72 -25.18 -19.20 39.90
CA VAL A 72 -25.42 -19.51 41.31
C VAL A 72 -25.96 -20.93 41.45
N SER A 73 -26.95 -21.31 40.63
CA SER A 73 -27.51 -22.67 40.62
C SER A 73 -26.44 -23.73 40.37
N THR A 74 -25.54 -23.50 39.42
CA THR A 74 -24.46 -24.45 39.11
C THR A 74 -23.42 -24.56 40.24
N GLN A 75 -23.16 -23.47 40.97
CA GLN A 75 -22.32 -23.53 42.17
C GLN A 75 -22.97 -24.41 43.26
N GLU A 76 -24.28 -24.29 43.46
CA GLU A 76 -25.04 -25.12 44.39
C GLU A 76 -25.01 -26.61 43.98
N GLU A 77 -25.20 -26.90 42.69
CA GLU A 77 -25.09 -28.26 42.14
C GLU A 77 -23.69 -28.86 42.36
N TYR A 78 -22.64 -28.07 42.12
CA TYR A 78 -21.26 -28.50 42.36
C TYR A 78 -21.01 -28.82 43.84
N LEU A 79 -21.44 -27.94 44.74
CA LEU A 79 -21.30 -28.17 46.19
C LEU A 79 -22.09 -29.40 46.64
N LEU A 80 -23.31 -29.60 46.14
CA LEU A 80 -24.09 -30.80 46.40
C LEU A 80 -23.35 -32.07 45.92
N ALA A 81 -22.74 -32.02 44.75
CA ALA A 81 -21.94 -33.12 44.22
C ALA A 81 -20.67 -33.39 45.05
N VAL A 82 -20.01 -32.35 45.57
CA VAL A 82 -18.90 -32.46 46.53
C VAL A 82 -19.37 -33.19 47.80
N HIS A 83 -20.51 -32.80 48.36
CA HIS A 83 -21.10 -33.46 49.52
C HIS A 83 -21.48 -34.91 49.23
N ALA A 84 -22.11 -35.19 48.09
CA ALA A 84 -22.46 -36.55 47.68
C ALA A 84 -21.20 -37.43 47.54
N LYS A 85 -20.13 -36.91 46.94
CA LYS A 85 -18.84 -37.62 46.83
C LYS A 85 -18.22 -37.91 48.19
N LYS A 86 -18.31 -36.99 49.14
CA LYS A 86 -17.79 -37.17 50.50
C LYS A 86 -18.55 -38.26 51.26
N THR A 87 -19.88 -38.29 51.15
CA THR A 87 -20.74 -39.23 51.89
C THR A 87 -20.81 -40.61 51.23
N LEU A 88 -20.92 -40.65 49.90
CA LEU A 88 -21.17 -41.87 49.14
C LEU A 88 -19.89 -42.48 48.54
N GLY A 89 -18.78 -41.73 48.54
CA GLY A 89 -17.50 -42.18 47.99
C GLY A 89 -16.88 -43.38 48.72
N SER A 90 -17.27 -43.63 49.96
CA SER A 90 -16.87 -44.79 50.77
C SER A 90 -17.92 -45.93 50.77
N SER A 91 -18.99 -45.81 49.98
CA SER A 91 -20.01 -46.87 49.88
C SER A 91 -19.39 -48.19 49.41
N SER A 92 -19.89 -49.33 49.89
CA SER A 92 -19.43 -50.65 49.44
C SER A 92 -19.83 -50.95 47.99
N LEU A 93 -20.93 -50.35 47.52
CA LEU A 93 -21.47 -50.53 46.17
C LEU A 93 -20.70 -49.69 45.15
N GLN A 94 -20.11 -50.37 44.16
CA GLN A 94 -19.29 -49.72 43.12
C GLN A 94 -20.07 -48.68 42.31
N GLU A 95 -21.31 -48.97 41.95
CA GLU A 95 -22.18 -48.06 41.17
C GLU A 95 -22.45 -46.74 41.90
N ILE A 96 -22.60 -46.77 43.23
CA ILE A 96 -22.81 -45.58 44.05
C ILE A 96 -21.52 -44.75 44.14
N ARG A 97 -20.36 -45.41 44.30
CA ARG A 97 -19.05 -44.72 44.31
C ARG A 97 -18.72 -44.08 42.96
N SER A 98 -18.98 -44.77 41.85
CA SER A 98 -18.72 -44.24 40.51
C SER A 98 -19.72 -43.16 40.11
N GLY A 99 -21.00 -43.33 40.43
CA GLY A 99 -22.04 -42.33 40.18
C GLY A 99 -21.74 -41.00 40.88
N SER A 100 -21.40 -41.04 42.17
CA SER A 100 -21.01 -39.82 42.91
C SER A 100 -19.72 -39.16 42.39
N ALA A 101 -18.78 -39.93 41.83
CA ALA A 101 -17.60 -39.39 41.17
C ALA A 101 -17.96 -38.64 39.88
N SER A 102 -18.79 -39.28 39.05
CA SER A 102 -19.22 -38.76 37.76
C SER A 102 -20.04 -37.47 37.90
N LEU A 103 -20.92 -37.39 38.90
CA LEU A 103 -21.68 -36.17 39.19
C LEU A 103 -20.78 -34.99 39.55
N LEU A 104 -19.78 -35.21 40.42
CA LEU A 104 -18.82 -34.19 40.77
C LEU A 104 -18.00 -33.74 39.55
N GLU A 105 -17.54 -34.69 38.75
CA GLU A 105 -16.78 -34.39 37.53
C GLU A 105 -17.62 -33.61 36.51
N ALA A 106 -18.89 -33.96 36.33
CA ALA A 106 -19.80 -33.27 35.42
C ALA A 106 -20.04 -31.81 35.86
N ALA A 107 -20.33 -31.58 37.14
CA ALA A 107 -20.53 -30.25 37.69
C ALA A 107 -19.25 -29.41 37.64
N HIS A 108 -18.09 -30.01 37.96
CA HIS A 108 -16.78 -29.38 37.85
C HIS A 108 -16.48 -28.96 36.41
N ARG A 109 -16.70 -29.87 35.44
CA ARG A 109 -16.51 -29.60 34.03
C ARG A 109 -17.43 -28.48 33.53
N ARG A 110 -18.68 -28.41 33.97
CA ARG A 110 -19.60 -27.32 33.62
C ARG A 110 -19.05 -25.96 34.08
N LEU A 111 -18.59 -25.84 35.32
CA LEU A 111 -17.96 -24.61 35.82
C LEU A 111 -16.73 -24.22 34.99
N LYS A 112 -15.89 -25.19 34.60
CA LYS A 112 -14.72 -24.92 33.74
C LYS A 112 -15.09 -24.47 32.34
N LEU A 113 -16.16 -25.02 31.75
CA LEU A 113 -16.67 -24.59 30.44
C LEU A 113 -17.20 -23.16 30.44
N TRP A 114 -17.52 -22.63 31.62
CA TRP A 114 -17.85 -21.23 31.83
C TRP A 114 -16.64 -20.33 32.11
N ASP A 115 -15.43 -20.84 31.84
CA ASP A 115 -14.14 -20.16 32.07
C ASP A 115 -13.93 -19.72 33.53
N ILE A 116 -14.58 -20.39 34.48
CA ILE A 116 -14.30 -20.23 35.91
C ILE A 116 -12.96 -20.92 36.19
N SER A 117 -12.03 -20.15 36.75
CA SER A 117 -10.68 -20.64 37.04
C SER A 117 -10.68 -21.75 38.09
N GLU A 118 -9.67 -22.60 38.05
CA GLU A 118 -9.54 -23.70 39.01
C GLU A 118 -9.38 -23.16 40.45
N GLU A 119 -8.71 -22.02 40.59
CA GLU A 119 -8.58 -21.29 41.84
C GLU A 119 -9.95 -20.85 42.40
N GLN A 120 -10.83 -20.31 41.55
CA GLN A 120 -12.19 -19.92 41.96
C GLN A 120 -13.05 -21.14 42.35
N ILE A 121 -12.90 -22.26 41.64
CA ILE A 121 -13.64 -23.50 41.95
C ILE A 121 -13.15 -24.10 43.28
N GLU A 122 -11.85 -24.09 43.52
CA GLU A 122 -11.27 -24.54 44.79
C GLU A 122 -11.68 -23.63 45.95
N GLU A 123 -11.72 -22.32 45.74
CA GLU A 123 -12.25 -21.37 46.72
C GLU A 123 -13.73 -21.62 47.04
N LEU A 124 -14.55 -21.89 46.02
CA LEU A 124 -15.95 -22.30 46.20
C LEU A 124 -16.04 -23.57 47.05
N ARG A 125 -15.25 -24.60 46.72
CA ARG A 125 -15.21 -25.86 47.48
C ARG A 125 -14.78 -25.65 48.93
N ARG A 126 -13.76 -24.82 49.17
CA ARG A 126 -13.25 -24.52 50.51
C ARG A 126 -14.25 -23.73 51.34
N ARG A 127 -14.93 -22.76 50.73
CA ARG A 127 -15.94 -21.92 51.38
C ARG A 127 -17.22 -22.71 51.70
N GLY A 128 -17.60 -23.64 50.84
CA GLY A 128 -18.78 -24.48 51.02
C GLY A 128 -20.11 -23.79 50.73
N GLU A 129 -20.09 -22.54 50.25
CA GLU A 129 -21.28 -21.75 49.95
C GLU A 129 -21.13 -21.03 48.60
N PRO A 130 -22.21 -20.96 47.79
CA PRO A 130 -22.20 -20.28 46.49
C PRO A 130 -21.99 -18.78 46.67
N THR A 131 -21.27 -18.18 45.73
CA THR A 131 -21.13 -16.73 45.63
C THR A 131 -22.11 -16.17 44.61
N ARG A 132 -22.76 -15.06 44.97
CA ARG A 132 -23.65 -14.33 44.06
C ARG A 132 -22.92 -13.91 42.78
N THR A 133 -21.75 -13.29 42.89
CA THR A 133 -20.98 -12.81 41.74
C THR A 133 -19.68 -13.55 41.56
N LEU A 134 -19.24 -13.74 40.31
CA LEU A 134 -17.88 -14.13 39.99
C LEU A 134 -17.11 -12.98 39.36
N THR A 135 -15.80 -12.95 39.59
CA THR A 135 -14.90 -11.98 38.95
C THR A 135 -14.41 -12.56 37.63
N LEU A 136 -14.53 -11.77 36.55
CA LEU A 136 -13.88 -12.06 35.28
C LEU A 136 -12.56 -11.31 35.20
N PHE A 137 -11.54 -12.00 34.69
CA PHE A 137 -10.17 -11.52 34.66
C PHE A 137 -9.67 -11.29 33.23
N SER A 138 -8.60 -10.51 33.09
CA SER A 138 -7.97 -10.29 31.79
C SER A 138 -7.29 -11.58 31.28
N PRO A 139 -7.56 -12.03 30.05
CA PRO A 139 -6.92 -13.22 29.48
C PRO A 139 -5.45 -13.00 29.09
N LEU A 140 -5.03 -11.74 28.88
CA LEU A 140 -3.67 -11.36 28.53
C LEU A 140 -3.26 -10.02 29.17
N THR A 141 -1.96 -9.73 29.14
CA THR A 141 -1.42 -8.42 29.53
C THR A 141 -1.45 -7.49 28.32
N GLY A 142 -2.10 -6.32 28.42
CA GLY A 142 -2.25 -5.41 27.29
C GLY A 142 -3.10 -4.18 27.60
N PHE A 143 -3.34 -3.36 26.58
CA PHE A 143 -4.16 -2.16 26.68
C PHE A 143 -5.60 -2.45 26.32
N VAL A 144 -6.53 -1.88 27.07
CA VAL A 144 -7.97 -1.94 26.77
C VAL A 144 -8.28 -1.01 25.60
N ILE A 145 -8.44 -1.54 24.39
CA ILE A 145 -8.67 -0.74 23.19
C ILE A 145 -10.16 -0.46 22.94
N LYS A 146 -11.04 -1.30 23.49
CA LYS A 146 -12.49 -1.12 23.45
C LYS A 146 -13.11 -1.56 24.77
N LYS A 147 -14.14 -0.83 25.22
CA LYS A 147 -14.89 -1.11 26.46
C LYS A 147 -16.37 -0.81 26.29
N ASP A 148 -17.15 -1.85 26.02
CA ASP A 148 -18.61 -1.77 25.94
C ASP A 148 -19.28 -2.23 27.25
N ALA A 149 -18.52 -2.65 28.26
CA ALA A 149 -19.00 -2.98 29.61
C ALA A 149 -19.36 -1.73 30.43
N PHE A 150 -20.53 -1.75 31.08
CA PHE A 150 -20.99 -0.73 32.02
C PHE A 150 -21.52 -1.39 33.30
N GLN A 151 -21.33 -0.72 34.44
CA GLN A 151 -21.87 -1.21 35.71
C GLN A 151 -23.40 -1.19 35.70
N GLY A 152 -24.04 -2.24 36.20
CA GLY A 152 -25.49 -2.46 36.20
C GLY A 152 -26.05 -2.98 34.87
N MET A 153 -25.23 -3.09 33.83
CA MET A 153 -25.67 -3.52 32.50
C MET A 153 -26.01 -5.00 32.47
N LYS A 154 -27.14 -5.35 31.86
CA LYS A 154 -27.45 -6.73 31.46
C LYS A 154 -26.60 -7.11 30.25
N VAL A 155 -25.95 -8.26 30.30
CA VAL A 155 -25.08 -8.78 29.23
C VAL A 155 -25.57 -10.14 28.76
N MET A 156 -25.31 -10.41 27.49
CA MET A 156 -25.60 -11.68 26.83
C MET A 156 -24.30 -12.21 26.21
N PRO A 157 -24.16 -13.53 25.97
CA PRO A 157 -22.90 -14.14 25.52
C PRO A 157 -22.38 -13.63 24.17
N ASP A 158 -23.25 -13.09 23.33
CA ASP A 158 -22.90 -12.49 22.03
C ASP A 158 -22.32 -11.07 22.14
N LYS A 159 -22.47 -10.42 23.30
CA LYS A 159 -22.01 -9.06 23.53
C LYS A 159 -20.53 -9.04 23.91
N GLU A 160 -19.70 -8.47 23.03
CA GLU A 160 -18.32 -8.14 23.34
C GLU A 160 -18.28 -7.06 24.43
N LEU A 161 -17.54 -7.30 25.51
CA LEU A 161 -17.46 -6.39 26.67
C LEU A 161 -16.16 -5.60 26.69
N TYR A 162 -15.05 -6.26 26.35
CA TYR A 162 -13.73 -5.66 26.23
C TYR A 162 -13.00 -6.21 25.00
N THR A 163 -12.18 -5.36 24.40
CA THR A 163 -11.09 -5.80 23.52
C THR A 163 -9.78 -5.34 24.15
N ILE A 164 -8.86 -6.27 24.36
CA ILE A 164 -7.56 -6.03 25.00
C ILE A 164 -6.48 -6.44 24.01
N ALA A 165 -5.52 -5.55 23.74
CA ALA A 165 -4.43 -5.78 22.81
C ALA A 165 -3.07 -5.63 23.50
N ASP A 166 -2.21 -6.63 23.35
CA ASP A 166 -0.79 -6.49 23.70
C ASP A 166 -0.10 -5.70 22.58
N LEU A 167 0.43 -4.52 22.93
CA LEU A 167 1.11 -3.62 22.01
C LEU A 167 2.64 -3.76 22.04
N SER A 168 3.19 -4.80 22.68
CA SER A 168 4.64 -5.09 22.74
C SER A 168 5.25 -5.34 21.35
N THR A 169 4.41 -5.75 20.40
CA THR A 169 4.70 -5.86 18.98
C THR A 169 3.61 -5.09 18.23
N VAL A 170 4.00 -4.32 17.22
CA VAL A 170 3.05 -3.66 16.32
C VAL A 170 3.39 -4.07 14.89
N TRP A 171 2.35 -4.38 14.12
CA TRP A 171 2.49 -4.62 12.69
C TRP A 171 2.40 -3.31 11.95
N VAL A 172 3.12 -3.20 10.84
CA VAL A 172 2.91 -2.15 9.86
C VAL A 172 2.56 -2.82 8.54
N ASN A 173 1.38 -2.50 8.03
CA ASN A 173 0.92 -2.96 6.72
C ASN A 173 1.36 -1.92 5.69
N ALA A 174 2.32 -2.29 4.85
CA ALA A 174 2.86 -1.48 3.78
C ALA A 174 2.28 -1.93 2.44
N ASP A 175 1.93 -0.97 1.57
CA ASP A 175 1.45 -1.29 0.22
C ASP A 175 2.65 -1.27 -0.75
N ILE A 176 2.91 -2.39 -1.42
CA ILE A 176 4.05 -2.57 -2.33
C ILE A 176 3.54 -2.80 -3.75
N TYR A 177 4.05 -2.03 -4.71
CA TYR A 177 3.64 -2.16 -6.11
C TYR A 177 4.05 -3.50 -6.73
N GLU A 178 3.26 -3.98 -7.68
CA GLU A 178 3.48 -5.27 -8.34
C GLU A 178 4.88 -5.45 -8.93
N PHE A 179 5.48 -4.39 -9.48
CA PHE A 179 6.81 -4.43 -10.08
C PHE A 179 7.94 -4.49 -9.03
N GLU A 180 7.66 -4.13 -7.78
CA GLU A 180 8.62 -4.18 -6.67
C GLU A 180 8.58 -5.52 -5.92
N LEU A 181 7.43 -6.21 -5.91
CA LEU A 181 7.23 -7.48 -5.20
C LEU A 181 8.27 -8.57 -5.49
N PRO A 182 8.81 -8.73 -6.72
CA PRO A 182 9.88 -9.70 -6.98
C PRO A 182 11.13 -9.46 -6.12
N ASN A 183 11.29 -8.28 -5.52
CA ASN A 183 12.41 -7.89 -4.67
C ASN A 183 12.12 -7.96 -3.16
N VAL A 184 10.89 -8.36 -2.77
CA VAL A 184 10.47 -8.47 -1.36
C VAL A 184 10.40 -9.95 -0.95
N ARG A 185 10.98 -10.28 0.20
CA ARG A 185 11.04 -11.64 0.76
C ARG A 185 10.72 -11.63 2.26
N LEU A 186 10.25 -12.76 2.77
CA LEU A 186 10.06 -12.97 4.20
C LEU A 186 11.40 -12.85 4.96
N GLY A 187 11.37 -12.27 6.16
CA GLY A 187 12.53 -12.05 7.01
C GLY A 187 13.42 -10.86 6.63
N GLN A 188 13.14 -10.21 5.49
CA GLN A 188 13.87 -9.05 5.00
C GLN A 188 13.75 -7.88 5.97
N ARG A 189 14.84 -7.12 6.12
CA ARG A 189 14.89 -5.97 7.04
C ARG A 189 14.11 -4.80 6.45
N ALA A 190 13.37 -4.14 7.33
CA ALA A 190 12.69 -2.90 7.02
C ALA A 190 12.88 -1.91 8.17
N ALA A 191 12.90 -0.64 7.82
CA ALA A 191 12.90 0.46 8.77
C ALA A 191 11.64 1.29 8.58
N ILE A 192 11.14 1.86 9.66
CA ILE A 192 10.12 2.90 9.58
C ILE A 192 10.62 4.19 10.23
N SER A 193 10.14 5.30 9.68
CA SER A 193 10.24 6.63 10.26
C SER A 193 8.85 7.26 10.36
N LEU A 194 8.65 8.10 11.36
CA LEU A 194 7.40 8.79 11.64
C LEU A 194 7.59 10.28 11.37
N SER A 195 6.75 10.89 10.54
CA SER A 195 6.87 12.32 10.20
C SER A 195 6.70 13.24 11.41
N TYR A 196 5.97 12.81 12.43
CA TYR A 196 5.70 13.52 13.69
C TYR A 196 6.62 13.10 14.85
N PHE A 197 7.58 12.20 14.60
CA PHE A 197 8.62 11.82 15.56
C PHE A 197 9.98 11.76 14.86
N PRO A 198 10.51 12.92 14.41
CA PRO A 198 11.75 12.97 13.63
C PRO A 198 12.95 12.46 14.42
N GLY A 199 13.85 11.75 13.74
CA GLY A 199 15.10 11.23 14.33
C GLY A 199 14.99 9.86 14.99
N ARG A 200 13.79 9.30 15.13
CA ARG A 200 13.59 7.94 15.65
C ARG A 200 13.26 6.97 14.53
N ASN A 201 14.11 5.96 14.38
CA ASN A 201 13.90 4.87 13.45
C ASN A 201 13.53 3.61 14.23
N PHE A 202 12.55 2.87 13.70
CA PHE A 202 12.24 1.53 14.19
C PHE A 202 12.71 0.52 13.16
N SER A 203 13.26 -0.59 13.63
CA SER A 203 13.71 -1.69 12.76
C SER A 203 12.81 -2.89 12.97
N GLY A 204 12.38 -3.48 11.86
CA GLY A 204 11.45 -4.58 11.82
C GLY A 204 11.81 -5.56 10.70
N ARG A 205 10.97 -6.57 10.52
CA ARG A 205 11.16 -7.59 9.49
C ARG A 205 9.86 -7.89 8.78
N VAL A 206 9.96 -8.16 7.49
CA VAL A 206 8.83 -8.65 6.70
C VAL A 206 8.38 -9.99 7.26
N ALA A 207 7.17 -10.03 7.81
CA ALA A 207 6.60 -11.22 8.45
C ALA A 207 5.62 -11.94 7.52
N TRP A 208 4.96 -11.21 6.63
CA TRP A 208 3.98 -11.77 5.71
C TRP A 208 3.84 -10.92 4.45
N ILE A 209 3.57 -11.58 3.32
CA ILE A 209 3.33 -10.96 2.02
C ILE A 209 2.00 -11.51 1.53
N SER A 210 1.08 -10.62 1.17
CA SER A 210 -0.24 -11.01 0.68
C SER A 210 -0.14 -11.88 -0.59
N PRO A 211 -0.88 -13.00 -0.67
CA PRO A 211 -0.95 -13.80 -1.89
C PRO A 211 -1.82 -13.15 -2.98
N VAL A 212 -2.57 -12.11 -2.64
CA VAL A 212 -3.47 -11.37 -3.54
C VAL A 212 -3.09 -9.89 -3.61
N LEU A 213 -3.30 -9.30 -4.79
CA LEU A 213 -3.16 -7.86 -5.00
C LEU A 213 -4.50 -7.16 -4.76
N ASP A 214 -4.42 -5.93 -4.27
CA ASP A 214 -5.53 -4.99 -4.33
C ASP A 214 -5.75 -4.57 -5.79
N ASP A 215 -6.96 -4.78 -6.30
CA ASP A 215 -7.31 -4.62 -7.71
C ASP A 215 -7.33 -3.15 -8.17
N LYS A 216 -7.67 -2.25 -7.26
CA LYS A 216 -7.75 -0.80 -7.49
C LYS A 216 -6.37 -0.15 -7.52
N THR A 217 -5.51 -0.51 -6.58
CA THR A 217 -4.19 0.10 -6.41
C THR A 217 -3.07 -0.68 -7.07
N ARG A 218 -3.30 -1.95 -7.45
CA ARG A 218 -2.29 -2.86 -7.99
C ARG A 218 -1.08 -3.03 -7.06
N THR A 219 -1.36 -3.07 -5.76
CA THR A 219 -0.36 -3.28 -4.70
C THR A 219 -0.63 -4.58 -3.95
N ALA A 220 0.41 -5.22 -3.42
CA ALA A 220 0.25 -6.24 -2.39
C ALA A 220 0.49 -5.64 -1.01
N LYS A 221 -0.29 -6.09 -0.04
CA LYS A 221 -0.03 -5.79 1.36
C LYS A 221 1.15 -6.61 1.87
N VAL A 222 2.15 -5.93 2.41
CA VAL A 222 3.30 -6.53 3.07
C VAL A 222 3.25 -6.13 4.54
N ARG A 223 3.13 -7.13 5.41
CA ARG A 223 3.09 -6.95 6.85
C ARG A 223 4.49 -7.06 7.41
N ILE A 224 4.89 -6.04 8.15
CA ILE A 224 6.21 -5.91 8.75
C ILE A 224 6.04 -5.83 10.26
N GLU A 225 6.78 -6.66 10.99
CA GLU A 225 6.69 -6.75 12.44
C GLU A 225 7.76 -5.87 13.11
N PHE A 226 7.32 -5.03 14.07
CA PHE A 226 8.19 -4.14 14.83
C PHE A 226 8.06 -4.38 16.33
N PRO A 227 9.17 -4.64 17.05
CA PRO A 227 9.19 -4.59 18.50
C PRO A 227 8.87 -3.18 19.00
N ASN A 228 8.01 -3.08 20.02
CA ASN A 228 7.45 -1.82 20.51
C ASN A 228 7.53 -1.73 22.05
N ARG A 229 8.76 -1.82 22.57
CA ARG A 229 9.04 -1.96 24.01
C ARG A 229 8.55 -0.79 24.87
N ASP A 230 8.51 0.41 24.31
CA ASP A 230 8.08 1.63 25.00
C ASP A 230 6.67 2.09 24.57
N PHE A 231 5.96 1.27 23.80
CA PHE A 231 4.62 1.55 23.29
C PHE A 231 4.51 2.88 22.51
N SER A 232 5.61 3.34 21.93
CA SER A 232 5.65 4.60 21.19
C SER A 232 4.98 4.48 19.83
N LEU A 233 5.13 3.33 19.16
CA LEU A 233 4.42 3.02 17.93
C LEU A 233 2.98 2.63 18.28
N LYS A 234 2.01 3.42 17.84
CA LYS A 234 0.59 3.16 18.09
C LYS A 234 -0.05 2.61 16.81
N PRO A 235 -1.01 1.69 16.92
CA PRO A 235 -1.87 1.32 15.80
C PRO A 235 -2.56 2.55 15.17
N GLU A 236 -2.94 2.42 13.90
CA GLU A 236 -3.49 3.49 13.03
C GLU A 236 -2.52 4.64 12.70
N MET A 237 -1.27 4.57 13.15
CA MET A 237 -0.23 5.53 12.77
C MET A 237 0.20 5.36 11.32
N TYR A 238 0.26 6.47 10.57
CA TYR A 238 0.96 6.51 9.30
C TYR A 238 2.47 6.51 9.51
N THR A 239 3.16 5.73 8.68
CA THR A 239 4.60 5.51 8.76
C THR A 239 5.21 5.54 7.35
N ASN A 240 6.42 6.06 7.24
CA ASN A 240 7.23 5.90 6.02
C ASN A 240 8.06 4.63 6.18
N VAL A 241 7.90 3.70 5.25
CA VAL A 241 8.55 2.39 5.27
C VAL A 241 9.68 2.39 4.26
N GLU A 242 10.87 1.99 4.70
CA GLU A 242 12.00 1.67 3.82
C GLU A 242 12.31 0.17 3.95
N ILE A 243 12.20 -0.58 2.86
CA ILE A 243 12.59 -1.99 2.79
C ILE A 243 13.93 -2.07 2.04
N GLU A 244 14.94 -2.65 2.69
CA GLU A 244 16.25 -2.82 2.08
C GLU A 244 16.25 -4.05 1.18
N VAL A 245 16.52 -3.85 -0.12
CA VAL A 245 16.66 -4.92 -1.10
C VAL A 245 18.14 -5.15 -1.36
N ASP A 246 18.59 -6.38 -1.09
CA ASP A 246 19.92 -6.86 -1.47
C ASP A 246 19.85 -7.55 -2.83
N GLY A 247 20.49 -6.96 -3.84
CA GLY A 247 20.65 -7.52 -5.18
C GLY A 247 21.84 -8.46 -5.32
N GLY A 248 22.66 -8.60 -4.26
CA GLY A 248 23.90 -9.34 -4.26
C GLY A 248 25.01 -8.66 -5.08
N ARG A 249 26.11 -9.38 -5.30
CA ARG A 249 27.19 -8.91 -6.21
C ARG A 249 26.84 -9.24 -7.65
N LYS A 250 26.68 -8.21 -8.47
CA LYS A 250 26.30 -8.31 -9.89
C LYS A 250 27.19 -7.40 -10.74
N LEU A 251 27.29 -7.71 -12.03
CA LEU A 251 27.93 -6.82 -12.98
C LEU A 251 27.02 -5.60 -13.13
N ALA A 252 27.54 -4.41 -12.88
CA ALA A 252 26.74 -3.21 -12.88
C ALA A 252 27.44 -2.03 -13.53
N ILE A 253 26.62 -1.12 -14.03
CA ILE A 253 27.04 0.13 -14.67
C ILE A 253 26.21 1.29 -14.13
N PRO A 254 26.77 2.51 -14.05
CA PRO A 254 26.00 3.69 -13.65
C PRO A 254 24.79 3.89 -14.56
N ASP A 255 23.65 4.29 -14.00
CA ASP A 255 22.45 4.56 -14.79
C ASP A 255 22.63 5.73 -15.77
N GLU A 256 23.45 6.71 -15.39
CA GLU A 256 23.86 7.83 -16.24
C GLU A 256 24.61 7.41 -17.52
N ALA A 257 25.17 6.19 -17.56
CA ALA A 257 25.89 5.67 -18.72
C ALA A 257 24.98 5.03 -19.78
N VAL A 258 23.69 4.87 -19.47
CA VAL A 258 22.73 4.14 -20.30
C VAL A 258 21.90 5.12 -21.12
N LEU A 259 21.94 4.97 -22.44
CA LEU A 259 20.97 5.59 -23.34
C LEU A 259 19.79 4.65 -23.52
N ASP A 260 18.65 5.04 -22.95
CA ASP A 260 17.39 4.33 -23.10
C ASP A 260 16.51 5.05 -24.12
N SER A 261 16.38 4.47 -25.33
CA SER A 261 15.52 5.02 -26.37
C SER A 261 14.07 4.53 -26.27
N GLY A 262 13.71 3.83 -25.19
CA GLY A 262 12.43 3.12 -25.00
C GLY A 262 12.33 1.79 -25.76
N ILE A 263 13.07 1.64 -26.87
CA ILE A 263 13.06 0.43 -27.72
C ILE A 263 14.31 -0.42 -27.46
N ARG A 264 15.45 0.22 -27.22
CA ARG A 264 16.74 -0.42 -26.95
C ARG A 264 17.55 0.39 -25.95
N LYS A 265 18.44 -0.30 -25.25
CA LYS A 265 19.35 0.29 -24.29
C LYS A 265 20.77 0.17 -24.81
N VAL A 266 21.45 1.29 -24.96
CA VAL A 266 22.79 1.37 -25.57
C VAL A 266 23.74 2.04 -24.60
N VAL A 267 24.97 1.56 -24.56
CA VAL A 267 26.10 2.18 -23.87
C VAL A 267 27.23 2.41 -24.86
N PHE A 268 28.12 3.35 -24.58
CA PHE A 268 29.32 3.55 -25.39
C PHE A 268 30.54 3.00 -24.68
N ILE A 269 31.17 1.99 -25.28
CA ILE A 269 32.42 1.39 -24.81
C ILE A 269 33.59 2.27 -25.27
N ASP A 270 34.44 2.68 -24.33
CA ASP A 270 35.71 3.34 -24.59
C ASP A 270 36.73 2.31 -25.08
N LYS A 271 37.08 2.38 -26.37
CA LYS A 271 38.10 1.53 -27.00
C LYS A 271 39.51 2.13 -26.88
N GLY A 272 39.67 3.25 -26.15
CA GLY A 272 40.92 3.98 -26.05
C GLY A 272 41.13 4.95 -27.21
N GLU A 273 42.14 5.82 -27.07
CA GLU A 273 42.56 6.77 -28.12
C GLU A 273 41.44 7.70 -28.65
N GLY A 274 40.39 7.91 -27.85
CA GLY A 274 39.23 8.72 -28.22
C GLY A 274 38.25 8.02 -29.16
N ARG A 275 38.32 6.70 -29.30
CA ARG A 275 37.37 5.89 -30.08
C ARG A 275 36.31 5.27 -29.18
N TYR A 276 35.06 5.39 -29.58
CA TYR A 276 33.90 4.89 -28.84
C TYR A 276 33.06 3.99 -29.73
N ALA A 277 32.64 2.85 -29.18
CA ALA A 277 31.80 1.89 -29.89
C ALA A 277 30.44 1.76 -29.18
N PRO A 278 29.31 1.95 -29.87
CA PRO A 278 28.00 1.66 -29.29
C PRO A 278 27.88 0.14 -29.06
N ALA A 279 27.38 -0.24 -27.90
CA ALA A 279 27.06 -1.61 -27.54
C ALA A 279 25.63 -1.66 -26.99
N GLU A 280 24.81 -2.52 -27.58
CA GLU A 280 23.48 -2.80 -27.07
C GLU A 280 23.59 -3.70 -25.84
N VAL A 281 22.89 -3.31 -24.76
CA VAL A 281 22.96 -4.00 -23.48
C VAL A 281 21.57 -4.43 -23.03
N ARG A 282 21.50 -5.62 -22.43
CA ARG A 282 20.30 -6.06 -21.73
C ARG A 282 20.51 -5.82 -20.24
N LEU A 283 19.67 -4.96 -19.67
CA LEU A 283 19.76 -4.55 -18.26
C LEU A 283 18.68 -5.25 -17.42
N GLY A 284 19.04 -5.52 -16.17
CA GLY A 284 18.16 -6.06 -15.14
C GLY A 284 17.55 -4.96 -14.29
N SER A 285 17.39 -5.23 -13.00
CA SER A 285 16.83 -4.25 -12.06
C SER A 285 17.75 -3.05 -11.87
N LYS A 286 17.14 -1.87 -11.69
CA LYS A 286 17.84 -0.67 -11.23
C LYS A 286 18.02 -0.73 -9.72
N PHE A 287 19.21 -0.39 -9.24
CA PHE A 287 19.56 -0.26 -7.84
C PHE A 287 20.29 1.07 -7.63
N ASP A 288 19.88 1.92 -6.69
CA ASP A 288 20.48 3.22 -6.34
C ASP A 288 21.65 3.72 -7.23
N GLY A 289 21.32 4.26 -8.41
CA GLY A 289 22.29 4.85 -9.37
C GLY A 289 23.00 3.88 -10.32
N TYR A 290 22.62 2.60 -10.32
CA TYR A 290 23.23 1.54 -11.13
C TYR A 290 22.17 0.62 -11.76
N TYR A 291 22.49 0.05 -12.91
CA TYR A 291 21.76 -1.06 -13.49
C TYR A 291 22.56 -2.35 -13.38
N GLU A 292 21.89 -3.45 -13.05
CA GLU A 292 22.43 -4.79 -13.30
C GLU A 292 22.57 -5.01 -14.81
N VAL A 293 23.72 -5.53 -15.25
CA VAL A 293 23.97 -5.93 -16.63
C VAL A 293 23.72 -7.43 -16.76
N LEU A 294 22.77 -7.82 -17.60
CA LEU A 294 22.47 -9.22 -17.91
C LEU A 294 23.28 -9.73 -19.10
N SER A 295 23.48 -8.88 -20.11
CA SER A 295 24.32 -9.17 -21.28
C SER A 295 24.73 -7.90 -22.03
N GLY A 296 25.74 -8.01 -22.90
CA GLY A 296 26.22 -6.94 -23.79
C GLY A 296 27.49 -6.24 -23.33
N LEU A 297 27.95 -6.49 -22.10
CA LEU A 297 29.24 -6.05 -21.59
C LEU A 297 29.96 -7.16 -20.84
N SER A 298 31.28 -7.10 -20.86
CA SER A 298 32.17 -7.94 -20.04
C SER A 298 32.66 -7.18 -18.81
N PRO A 299 32.96 -7.88 -17.69
CA PRO A 299 33.61 -7.26 -16.54
C PRO A 299 34.91 -6.54 -16.93
N GLY A 300 35.07 -5.30 -16.44
CA GLY A 300 36.22 -4.44 -16.68
C GLY A 300 36.14 -3.57 -17.93
N GLU A 301 35.11 -3.72 -18.79
CA GLU A 301 34.95 -2.83 -19.94
C GLU A 301 34.67 -1.39 -19.48
N ARG A 302 35.42 -0.44 -20.05
CA ARG A 302 35.25 0.98 -19.78
C ARG A 302 34.14 1.53 -20.66
N ILE A 303 33.19 2.21 -20.05
CA ILE A 303 32.06 2.87 -20.71
C ILE A 303 32.01 4.35 -20.36
N ILE A 304 31.27 5.12 -21.15
CA ILE A 304 31.10 6.55 -20.91
C ILE A 304 29.91 6.79 -19.99
N ALA A 305 30.12 7.54 -18.92
CA ALA A 305 29.10 7.85 -17.90
C ALA A 305 28.54 9.28 -17.99
N SER A 306 29.02 10.13 -18.90
CA SER A 306 28.67 11.57 -18.91
C SER A 306 27.57 11.94 -19.90
N ALA A 307 26.50 12.54 -19.38
CA ALA A 307 25.34 13.03 -20.13
C ALA A 307 25.67 14.00 -21.29
N SER A 308 26.69 14.86 -21.16
CA SER A 308 27.05 15.81 -22.23
C SER A 308 27.62 15.15 -23.48
N PHE A 309 28.35 14.04 -23.34
CA PHE A 309 28.82 13.24 -24.48
C PHE A 309 27.67 12.40 -25.06
N LEU A 310 26.81 11.88 -24.20
CA LEU A 310 25.65 11.11 -24.63
C LEU A 310 24.66 11.96 -25.44
N LEU A 311 24.47 13.25 -25.09
CA LEU A 311 23.66 14.18 -25.89
C LEU A 311 24.23 14.44 -27.29
N ASP A 312 25.54 14.71 -27.39
CA ASP A 312 26.21 14.91 -28.68
C ASP A 312 26.19 13.60 -29.50
N SER A 313 26.35 12.46 -28.84
CA SER A 313 26.29 11.14 -29.49
C SER A 313 24.88 10.73 -29.87
N GLU A 314 23.83 11.13 -29.16
CA GLU A 314 22.43 10.93 -29.58
C GLU A 314 22.12 11.80 -30.80
N SER A 315 22.62 13.05 -30.83
CA SER A 315 22.49 13.92 -32.01
C SER A 315 23.19 13.29 -33.22
N ARG A 316 24.42 12.80 -33.04
CA ARG A 316 25.18 12.08 -34.08
C ARG A 316 24.59 10.73 -34.44
N LEU A 317 23.99 10.01 -33.50
CA LEU A 317 23.32 8.73 -33.76
C LEU A 317 22.00 8.96 -34.50
N LYS A 318 21.22 10.00 -34.16
CA LYS A 318 20.06 10.45 -34.94
C LYS A 318 20.47 10.89 -36.35
N GLU A 319 21.58 11.61 -36.49
CA GLU A 319 22.16 11.98 -37.79
C GLU A 319 22.67 10.77 -38.58
N ALA A 320 23.37 9.82 -37.95
CA ALA A 320 23.88 8.61 -38.60
C ALA A 320 22.77 7.60 -38.93
N MET A 321 21.73 7.52 -38.10
CA MET A 321 20.52 6.75 -38.39
C MET A 321 19.67 7.41 -39.46
N GLY A 322 19.58 8.75 -39.46
CA GLY A 322 19.00 9.51 -40.56
C GLY A 322 19.78 9.32 -41.87
N ALA A 323 21.10 9.24 -41.80
CA ALA A 323 21.98 8.96 -42.94
C ALA A 323 21.89 7.51 -43.43
N MET A 324 21.69 6.52 -42.53
CA MET A 324 21.41 5.14 -42.91
C MET A 324 19.99 4.95 -43.47
N ALA A 325 19.00 5.68 -42.95
CA ALA A 325 17.66 5.73 -43.53
C ALA A 325 17.65 6.46 -44.89
N GLY A 326 18.61 7.36 -45.12
CA GLY A 326 18.79 8.12 -46.36
C GLY A 326 19.45 7.37 -47.53
N HIS A 327 19.74 6.06 -47.41
CA HIS A 327 20.21 5.23 -48.53
C HIS A 327 19.13 4.31 -49.13
N ALA A 328 17.86 4.50 -48.75
CA ALA A 328 16.73 3.90 -49.43
C ALA A 328 15.70 5.00 -49.78
N GLY A 329 15.78 5.51 -51.02
CA GLY A 329 14.73 6.31 -51.63
C GLY A 329 15.06 7.80 -51.79
N MET A 330 15.56 8.15 -52.97
CA MET A 330 15.40 9.48 -53.55
C MET A 330 13.93 9.64 -54.00
N GLU A 331 13.19 10.59 -53.42
CA GLU A 331 12.43 11.61 -54.16
C GLU A 331 11.67 12.56 -53.21
N THR A 332 12.11 13.83 -53.27
CA THR A 332 11.38 15.11 -53.12
C THR A 332 10.65 15.46 -51.81
N GLY A 333 11.02 16.63 -51.26
CA GLY A 333 10.13 17.44 -50.43
C GLY A 333 10.77 18.07 -49.20
N GLU A 334 11.19 19.33 -49.33
CA GLU A 334 11.76 20.23 -48.32
C GLU A 334 11.05 20.24 -46.94
N GLY A 335 11.84 20.42 -45.88
CA GLY A 335 11.31 20.82 -44.57
C GLY A 335 12.22 20.61 -43.36
N ALA A 336 13.47 21.08 -43.39
CA ALA A 336 14.29 21.18 -42.18
C ALA A 336 13.90 22.44 -41.38
N ALA A 337 13.28 22.28 -40.19
CA ALA A 337 13.46 23.16 -39.03
C ALA A 337 12.61 22.75 -37.80
N LYS A 338 13.28 22.65 -36.64
CA LYS A 338 12.78 22.70 -35.24
C LYS A 338 12.21 21.42 -34.63
N MET A 339 13.09 20.65 -33.97
CA MET A 339 12.74 19.90 -32.75
C MET A 339 12.96 20.80 -31.53
N ALA A 340 11.98 21.68 -31.29
CA ALA A 340 11.63 22.10 -29.94
C ALA A 340 10.56 21.11 -29.43
N ALA A 341 10.61 20.76 -28.15
CA ALA A 341 9.62 20.01 -27.37
C ALA A 341 8.47 19.37 -28.17
N ALA A 342 8.46 18.03 -28.30
CA ALA A 342 7.37 17.31 -28.93
C ALA A 342 6.06 17.56 -28.16
N GLU A 343 5.30 18.58 -28.57
CA GLU A 343 3.88 18.68 -28.30
C GLU A 343 3.21 17.47 -28.95
N THR A 344 2.47 16.71 -28.16
CA THR A 344 1.62 15.62 -28.65
C THR A 344 0.73 16.15 -29.78
N PRO A 345 0.40 15.38 -30.83
CA PRO A 345 -0.49 15.84 -31.87
C PRO A 345 -1.78 16.40 -31.24
N ARG A 346 -2.00 17.71 -31.44
CA ARG A 346 -3.22 18.40 -31.01
C ARG A 346 -4.46 17.92 -31.78
N GLU A 347 -4.25 17.07 -32.79
CA GLU A 347 -5.29 16.45 -33.60
C GLU A 347 -5.35 14.94 -33.37
N LYS A 348 -6.56 14.41 -33.18
CA LYS A 348 -6.84 12.98 -33.04
C LYS A 348 -8.04 12.56 -33.87
N LYS A 349 -7.99 11.36 -34.44
CA LYS A 349 -9.10 10.77 -35.21
C LYS A 349 -9.75 9.66 -34.41
N ALA A 350 -11.04 9.80 -34.10
CA ALA A 350 -11.79 8.84 -33.31
C ALA A 350 -13.26 8.83 -33.72
N GLY A 351 -13.86 7.64 -33.84
CA GLY A 351 -15.28 7.49 -34.17
C GLY A 351 -15.70 8.10 -35.52
N GLY A 352 -14.79 8.19 -36.49
CA GLY A 352 -15.04 8.86 -37.78
C GLY A 352 -14.99 10.38 -37.73
N LEU A 353 -14.59 10.96 -36.59
CA LEU A 353 -14.38 12.39 -36.40
C LEU A 353 -12.89 12.72 -36.30
N THR A 354 -12.53 13.93 -36.72
CA THR A 354 -11.22 14.55 -36.46
C THR A 354 -11.41 15.62 -35.39
N LEU A 355 -10.69 15.48 -34.29
CA LEU A 355 -10.77 16.31 -33.08
C LEU A 355 -9.46 17.08 -32.91
N THR A 356 -9.51 18.40 -33.03
CA THR A 356 -8.33 19.27 -32.88
C THR A 356 -8.49 20.15 -31.65
N LEU A 357 -7.64 19.96 -30.63
CA LEU A 357 -7.66 20.68 -29.37
C LEU A 357 -6.61 21.80 -29.33
N GLU A 358 -7.06 23.01 -29.05
CA GLU A 358 -6.24 24.21 -28.91
C GLU A 358 -6.48 24.89 -27.56
N THR A 359 -5.55 25.75 -27.17
CA THR A 359 -5.62 26.57 -25.96
C THR A 359 -5.45 28.03 -26.28
N GLN A 360 -6.11 28.89 -25.50
CA GLN A 360 -5.91 30.33 -25.51
C GLN A 360 -5.58 30.81 -24.09
N PRO A 361 -4.37 31.35 -23.83
CA PRO A 361 -3.26 31.52 -24.78
C PRO A 361 -2.65 30.19 -25.25
N ALA A 362 -2.02 30.17 -26.44
CA ALA A 362 -1.46 28.96 -27.06
C ALA A 362 -0.36 28.27 -26.24
N LYS A 363 0.27 29.03 -25.33
CA LYS A 363 1.15 28.55 -24.25
C LYS A 363 0.45 28.85 -22.93
N PRO A 364 -0.38 27.93 -22.41
CA PRO A 364 -1.14 28.17 -21.19
C PRO A 364 -0.20 28.28 -20.00
N LYS A 365 -0.50 29.21 -19.09
CA LYS A 365 0.13 29.32 -17.77
C LYS A 365 -0.86 28.84 -16.70
N ALA A 366 -0.36 28.51 -15.51
CA ALA A 366 -1.21 28.19 -14.38
C ALA A 366 -2.28 29.29 -14.15
N GLY A 367 -3.55 28.92 -14.09
CA GLY A 367 -4.70 29.83 -13.96
C GLY A 367 -5.83 29.53 -14.94
N GLU A 368 -6.68 30.53 -15.18
CA GLU A 368 -7.79 30.43 -16.13
C GLU A 368 -7.28 30.41 -17.58
N ILE A 369 -7.63 29.36 -18.32
CA ILE A 369 -7.34 29.21 -19.75
C ILE A 369 -8.62 28.82 -20.50
N GLN A 370 -8.63 29.05 -21.80
CA GLN A 370 -9.73 28.64 -22.67
C GLN A 370 -9.30 27.45 -23.54
N LEU A 371 -10.00 26.33 -23.38
CA LEU A 371 -9.90 25.16 -24.26
C LEU A 371 -10.80 25.38 -25.47
N ARG A 372 -10.29 25.11 -26.67
CA ARG A 372 -11.03 25.24 -27.95
C ARG A 372 -10.91 23.93 -28.72
N LEU A 373 -12.02 23.28 -29.01
CA LEU A 373 -12.05 22.03 -29.76
C LEU A 373 -12.71 22.23 -31.12
N ARG A 374 -12.01 21.87 -32.20
CA ARG A 374 -12.57 21.75 -33.54
C ARG A 374 -12.99 20.31 -33.78
N ILE A 375 -14.19 20.13 -34.33
CA ILE A 375 -14.74 18.80 -34.67
C ILE A 375 -15.08 18.78 -36.15
N GLN A 376 -14.48 17.88 -36.89
CA GLN A 376 -14.75 17.65 -38.30
C GLN A 376 -15.18 16.20 -38.55
N ASP A 377 -16.10 15.99 -39.49
CA ASP A 377 -16.47 14.65 -39.94
C ASP A 377 -15.37 14.02 -40.82
N GLY A 378 -15.56 12.76 -41.22
CA GLY A 378 -14.63 12.05 -42.11
C GLY A 378 -14.45 12.66 -43.50
N LYS A 379 -15.25 13.69 -43.87
CA LYS A 379 -15.14 14.47 -45.11
C LYS A 379 -14.54 15.87 -44.87
N GLY A 380 -14.16 16.20 -43.63
CA GLY A 380 -13.57 17.49 -43.25
C GLY A 380 -14.58 18.60 -42.92
N ASN A 381 -15.89 18.31 -42.93
CA ASN A 381 -16.91 19.32 -42.65
C ASN A 381 -17.10 19.52 -41.15
N PRO A 382 -17.31 20.76 -40.67
CA PRO A 382 -17.53 21.03 -39.26
C PRO A 382 -18.83 20.37 -38.76
N THR A 383 -18.81 19.82 -37.54
CA THR A 383 -20.00 19.20 -36.96
C THR A 383 -20.73 20.14 -35.97
N PRO A 384 -21.88 20.74 -36.34
CA PRO A 384 -22.50 21.83 -35.59
C PRO A 384 -23.34 21.41 -34.37
N ASN A 385 -23.74 20.14 -34.30
CA ASN A 385 -24.72 19.64 -33.33
C ASN A 385 -24.09 18.59 -32.38
N ALA A 386 -22.96 18.90 -31.76
CA ALA A 386 -22.32 18.01 -30.78
C ALA A 386 -22.43 18.60 -29.37
N LYS A 387 -22.64 17.74 -28.37
CA LYS A 387 -22.37 18.08 -26.96
C LYS A 387 -20.93 17.72 -26.64
N VAL A 388 -20.18 18.67 -26.09
CA VAL A 388 -18.75 18.52 -25.80
C VAL A 388 -18.48 18.71 -24.32
N GLY A 389 -17.82 17.73 -23.70
CA GLY A 389 -17.33 17.81 -22.33
C GLY A 389 -15.80 17.81 -22.30
N PHE A 390 -15.23 18.66 -21.45
CA PHE A 390 -13.82 18.68 -21.11
C PHE A 390 -13.65 18.22 -19.67
N ASN A 391 -12.74 17.31 -19.44
CA ASN A 391 -12.40 16.80 -18.13
C ASN A 391 -10.88 16.79 -17.95
N SER A 392 -10.38 17.75 -17.16
CA SER A 392 -8.94 18.02 -17.02
C SER A 392 -8.43 17.46 -15.69
N VAL A 393 -7.43 16.59 -15.74
CA VAL A 393 -6.83 15.95 -14.56
C VAL A 393 -5.31 16.10 -14.64
N MET A 394 -4.69 16.55 -13.57
CA MET A 394 -3.23 16.51 -13.45
C MET A 394 -2.78 15.08 -13.11
N ALA A 395 -1.65 14.62 -13.64
CA ALA A 395 -1.10 13.30 -13.38
C ALA A 395 -0.51 13.17 -11.95
N MET A 396 -1.31 13.46 -10.91
CA MET A 396 -1.00 13.28 -9.50
C MET A 396 -2.16 12.59 -8.78
N PRO A 397 -1.90 11.66 -7.84
CA PRO A 397 -2.95 10.97 -7.08
C PRO A 397 -3.76 11.94 -6.21
N GLY A 398 -5.10 11.79 -6.19
CA GLY A 398 -5.98 12.46 -5.24
C GLY A 398 -6.58 13.81 -5.67
N MET A 399 -6.25 14.35 -6.85
CA MET A 399 -6.92 15.56 -7.36
C MET A 399 -8.26 15.25 -8.02
N ALA A 400 -9.26 16.05 -7.67
CA ALA A 400 -10.55 16.03 -8.35
C ALA A 400 -10.42 16.59 -9.78
N PRO A 401 -11.08 15.97 -10.77
CA PRO A 401 -11.12 16.48 -12.14
C PRO A 401 -11.75 17.87 -12.25
N VAL A 402 -11.15 18.76 -13.06
CA VAL A 402 -11.76 20.02 -13.47
C VAL A 402 -12.63 19.76 -14.70
N LYS A 403 -13.94 19.77 -14.51
CA LYS A 403 -14.94 19.53 -15.57
C LYS A 403 -15.46 20.85 -16.13
N ALA A 404 -15.59 20.94 -17.45
CA ALA A 404 -16.24 22.06 -18.12
C ALA A 404 -17.01 21.58 -19.37
N GLU A 405 -18.11 22.25 -19.70
CA GLU A 405 -18.92 21.96 -20.89
C GLU A 405 -18.57 22.95 -22.01
N GLY A 406 -18.30 22.43 -23.21
CA GLY A 406 -17.95 23.21 -24.38
C GLY A 406 -19.16 23.87 -25.02
N LYS A 407 -19.14 25.20 -25.13
CA LYS A 407 -20.14 25.96 -25.88
C LYS A 407 -19.63 26.24 -27.28
N ARG A 408 -20.49 26.06 -28.29
CA ARG A 408 -20.12 26.32 -29.67
C ARG A 408 -19.94 27.82 -29.90
N SER A 409 -18.79 28.23 -30.41
CA SER A 409 -18.46 29.60 -30.79
C SER A 409 -18.90 29.89 -32.23
N GLN A 410 -18.99 31.18 -32.58
CA GLN A 410 -19.32 31.62 -33.94
C GLN A 410 -18.28 31.18 -34.98
N GLU A 411 -17.04 30.92 -34.54
CA GLU A 411 -15.92 30.43 -35.37
C GLU A 411 -15.93 28.90 -35.58
N GLY A 412 -16.93 28.20 -35.03
CA GLY A 412 -17.12 26.76 -35.22
C GLY A 412 -16.33 25.86 -34.27
N PHE A 413 -15.72 26.43 -33.23
CA PHE A 413 -15.10 25.68 -32.13
C PHE A 413 -16.11 25.38 -31.02
N TYR A 414 -15.82 24.37 -30.21
CA TYR A 414 -16.45 24.15 -28.91
C TYR A 414 -15.48 24.62 -27.83
N GLU A 415 -15.87 25.66 -27.09
CA GLU A 415 -14.98 26.38 -26.20
C GLU A 415 -15.44 26.31 -24.74
N ALA A 416 -14.49 26.14 -23.83
CA ALA A 416 -14.74 26.10 -22.40
C ALA A 416 -13.61 26.79 -21.63
N LYS A 417 -13.98 27.56 -20.60
CA LYS A 417 -13.02 28.11 -19.64
C LYS A 417 -12.74 27.09 -18.55
N VAL A 418 -11.47 26.85 -18.24
CA VAL A 418 -11.02 25.96 -17.17
C VAL A 418 -9.94 26.65 -16.34
N ASN A 419 -9.94 26.43 -15.04
CA ASN A 419 -8.88 26.91 -14.16
C ASN A 419 -7.90 25.77 -13.87
N LEU A 420 -6.73 25.81 -14.50
CA LEU A 420 -5.65 24.86 -14.28
C LEU A 420 -4.65 25.48 -13.30
N GLY A 421 -4.93 25.34 -12.01
CA GLY A 421 -4.28 26.11 -10.94
C GLY A 421 -2.78 25.89 -10.74
N MET A 422 -2.14 24.97 -11.48
CA MET A 422 -0.72 24.65 -11.34
C MET A 422 -0.06 24.31 -12.68
N ALA A 423 1.22 24.67 -12.79
CA ALA A 423 2.08 24.29 -13.90
C ALA A 423 2.37 22.79 -13.88
N GLY A 424 2.51 22.17 -15.05
CA GLY A 424 2.73 20.73 -15.20
C GLY A 424 1.96 20.13 -16.38
N VAL A 425 1.97 18.81 -16.47
CA VAL A 425 1.27 18.06 -17.51
C VAL A 425 -0.15 17.72 -17.04
N TRP A 426 -1.13 18.20 -17.80
CA TRP A 426 -2.54 17.93 -17.61
C TRP A 426 -3.04 16.97 -18.69
N GLU A 427 -3.82 15.97 -18.30
CA GLU A 427 -4.57 15.12 -19.21
C GLU A 427 -5.97 15.72 -19.40
N ILE A 428 -6.30 16.11 -20.63
CA ILE A 428 -7.60 16.64 -21.02
C ILE A 428 -8.39 15.52 -21.71
N SER A 429 -9.33 14.93 -20.99
CA SER A 429 -10.29 14.00 -21.57
C SER A 429 -11.46 14.77 -22.19
N VAL A 430 -11.64 14.61 -23.50
CA VAL A 430 -12.71 15.22 -24.29
C VAL A 430 -13.77 14.17 -24.58
N THR A 431 -15.03 14.49 -24.33
CA THR A 431 -16.19 13.66 -24.70
C THR A 431 -17.03 14.38 -25.74
N VAL A 432 -17.33 13.73 -26.85
CA VAL A 432 -18.14 14.27 -27.94
C VAL A 432 -19.35 13.36 -28.16
N GLN A 433 -20.55 13.93 -28.04
CA GLN A 433 -21.80 13.22 -28.27
C GLN A 433 -22.61 13.92 -29.36
N GLN A 434 -22.83 13.23 -30.48
CA GLN A 434 -23.70 13.69 -31.56
C GLN A 434 -25.04 12.95 -31.50
N PRO A 435 -26.19 13.60 -31.80
CA PRO A 435 -27.48 12.94 -31.86
C PRO A 435 -27.47 11.71 -32.77
N GLY A 436 -27.85 10.55 -32.23
CA GLY A 436 -27.92 9.29 -32.99
C GLY A 436 -26.58 8.59 -33.24
N GLN A 437 -25.45 9.10 -32.74
CA GLN A 437 -24.14 8.44 -32.82
C GLN A 437 -23.63 7.99 -31.45
N LYS A 438 -22.68 7.04 -31.45
CA LYS A 438 -21.97 6.63 -30.23
C LYS A 438 -21.11 7.78 -29.72
N GLU A 439 -21.04 7.93 -28.40
CA GLU A 439 -20.16 8.90 -27.76
C GLU A 439 -18.70 8.58 -28.08
N VAL A 440 -17.95 9.60 -28.50
CA VAL A 440 -16.51 9.53 -28.76
C VAL A 440 -15.78 10.12 -27.58
N ARG A 441 -14.76 9.42 -27.07
CA ARG A 441 -13.90 9.91 -25.98
C ARG A 441 -12.45 9.87 -26.40
N GLU A 442 -11.74 10.98 -26.22
CA GLU A 442 -10.31 11.08 -26.51
C GLU A 442 -9.56 11.83 -25.42
N LYS A 443 -8.28 11.52 -25.29
CA LYS A 443 -7.40 12.13 -24.29
C LYS A 443 -6.29 12.94 -24.95
N PHE A 444 -6.08 14.17 -24.50
CA PHE A 444 -4.99 15.03 -24.96
C PHE A 444 -4.06 15.34 -23.80
N SER A 445 -2.78 15.49 -24.07
CA SER A 445 -1.79 15.93 -23.08
C SER A 445 -1.50 17.41 -23.30
N LEU A 446 -1.66 18.21 -22.25
CA LEU A 446 -1.45 19.64 -22.27
C LEU A 446 -0.37 20.03 -21.25
N VAL A 447 0.67 20.74 -21.70
CA VAL A 447 1.70 21.28 -20.81
C VAL A 447 1.33 22.71 -20.43
N VAL A 448 1.16 22.96 -19.13
CA VAL A 448 0.89 24.28 -18.54
C VAL A 448 2.17 24.80 -17.90
N GLN A 449 2.57 26.03 -18.24
CA GLN A 449 3.82 26.67 -17.79
C GLN A 449 3.68 27.44 -16.48
#